data_AF-A0A938DGC8-F1
#
_entry.id   AF-A0A938DGC8-F1
#
_cell.length_a   1.000
_cell.length_b   1.000
_cell.length_c   1.000
_cell.angle_alpha   90.00
_cell.angle_beta   90.00
_cell.angle_gamma   90.00
#
_symmetry.space_group_name_H-M   'P 1'
#
loop_
_entity.id
_entity.type
_entity.pdbx_description
1 polymer ?
#
loop_
_entity_poly.entity_id
_entity_poly.type
_entity_poly.pdbx_seq_one_letter_code
_entity_poly.pdbx_strand_id
1 'polypeptide(L)'
;MPFILSQFLEASRWLGALVVLAVHTSNLFINIADIMSAPHAPLVYAWWFYAAFELGHQAVVAFFVMSGYLVGGAVLAHLRKNQAFLREYFIHRISRIYLVVPAAVTLTLVLDTLGKSMFADSGVYDWPFFKGHFSMLLFFTSLLNLQGIAFDYFGTNGPLWSLACEFWYYVTFPLLLLPFARNYPLAMRWGGFALGVALVQALSTPPSWFTFGFILWA
;
A
#
# COMPACT_ATOMS: atom_id res chain seq x y z
N MET A 1 -19.81 5.97 -15.29
CA MET A 1 -19.01 4.86 -15.86
C MET A 1 -19.97 3.75 -16.27
N PRO A 2 -19.75 3.04 -17.39
CA PRO A 2 -20.62 1.92 -17.78
C PRO A 2 -20.66 0.84 -16.70
N PHE A 3 -21.83 0.22 -16.50
CA PHE A 3 -22.05 -0.79 -15.45
C PHE A 3 -21.05 -1.97 -15.54
N ILE A 4 -20.87 -2.52 -16.75
CA ILE A 4 -19.95 -3.64 -17.01
C ILE A 4 -18.51 -3.29 -16.63
N LEU A 5 -18.07 -2.06 -16.91
CA LEU A 5 -16.73 -1.61 -16.55
C LEU A 5 -16.56 -1.52 -15.03
N SER A 6 -17.59 -1.13 -14.28
CA SER A 6 -17.54 -1.10 -12.81
C SER A 6 -17.38 -2.50 -12.24
N GLN A 7 -18.22 -3.43 -12.70
CA GLN A 7 -18.17 -4.82 -12.25
C GLN A 7 -16.83 -5.47 -12.59
N PHE A 8 -16.29 -5.21 -13.78
CA PHE A 8 -14.98 -5.72 -14.17
C PHE A 8 -13.86 -5.20 -13.26
N LEU A 9 -13.85 -3.90 -12.95
CA LEU A 9 -12.84 -3.32 -12.05
C LEU A 9 -12.99 -3.83 -10.61
N GLU A 10 -14.21 -4.04 -10.13
CA GLU A 10 -14.47 -4.63 -8.81
C GLU A 10 -14.01 -6.08 -8.74
N ALA A 11 -14.34 -6.89 -9.74
CA ALA A 11 -13.89 -8.28 -9.83
C ALA A 11 -12.36 -8.37 -9.92
N SER A 12 -11.73 -7.51 -10.72
CA SER A 12 -10.27 -7.45 -10.85
C SER A 12 -9.60 -7.10 -9.52
N ARG A 13 -10.18 -6.19 -8.74
CA ARG A 13 -9.69 -5.87 -7.38
C ARG A 13 -9.84 -7.04 -6.43
N TRP A 14 -10.96 -7.74 -6.44
CA TRP A 14 -11.17 -8.91 -5.59
C TRP A 14 -10.18 -10.04 -5.92
N LEU A 15 -9.98 -10.33 -7.20
CA LEU A 15 -9.00 -11.32 -7.65
C LEU A 15 -7.58 -10.91 -7.24
N GLY A 16 -7.19 -9.65 -7.47
CA GLY A 16 -5.89 -9.14 -7.05
C GLY A 16 -5.69 -9.25 -5.54
N ALA A 17 -6.70 -8.93 -4.74
CA ALA A 17 -6.63 -9.01 -3.28
C ALA A 17 -6.44 -10.47 -2.80
N LEU A 18 -7.13 -11.43 -3.43
CA LEU A 18 -6.98 -12.85 -3.12
C LEU A 18 -5.59 -13.38 -3.49
N VAL A 19 -5.04 -12.95 -4.63
CA VAL A 19 -3.66 -13.29 -5.03
C VAL A 19 -2.66 -12.74 -4.02
N VAL A 20 -2.78 -11.46 -3.66
CA VAL A 20 -1.90 -10.82 -2.66
C VAL A 20 -2.02 -11.53 -1.31
N LEU A 21 -3.23 -11.83 -0.85
CA LEU A 21 -3.45 -12.55 0.41
C LEU A 21 -2.78 -13.92 0.38
N ALA A 22 -2.99 -14.70 -0.68
CA ALA A 22 -2.42 -16.03 -0.80
C ALA A 22 -0.89 -16.01 -0.77
N VAL A 23 -0.25 -15.09 -1.50
CA VAL A 23 1.21 -14.95 -1.50
C VAL A 23 1.74 -14.64 -0.09
N HIS A 24 1.10 -13.71 0.63
CA HIS A 24 1.56 -13.34 1.98
C HIS A 24 1.28 -14.41 3.05
N THR A 25 0.26 -15.23 2.88
CA THR A 25 -0.02 -16.34 3.81
C THR A 25 0.72 -17.63 3.45
N SER A 26 1.39 -17.69 2.30
CA SER A 26 2.00 -18.94 1.81
C SER A 26 3.07 -19.48 2.75
N ASN A 27 3.95 -18.62 3.25
CA ASN A 27 4.99 -19.01 4.20
C ASN A 27 4.46 -19.33 5.61
N LEU A 28 3.18 -19.04 5.90
CA LEU A 28 2.54 -19.43 7.16
C LEU A 28 2.09 -20.90 7.15
N PHE A 29 1.72 -21.40 5.97
CA PHE A 29 1.14 -22.75 5.83
C PHE A 29 2.10 -23.77 5.21
N ILE A 30 3.10 -23.31 4.44
CA ILE A 30 4.03 -24.18 3.72
C ILE A 30 5.46 -23.66 3.90
N ASN A 31 6.35 -24.56 4.33
CA ASN A 31 7.77 -24.30 4.23
C ASN A 31 8.23 -24.52 2.79
N ILE A 32 8.30 -23.45 2.00
CA ILE A 32 8.67 -23.54 0.57
C ILE A 32 10.03 -24.24 0.36
N ALA A 33 10.91 -24.23 1.36
CA ALA A 33 12.24 -24.85 1.25
C ALA A 33 12.21 -26.39 1.19
N ASP A 34 11.18 -27.05 1.72
CA ASP A 34 11.13 -28.52 1.79
C ASP A 34 10.21 -29.17 0.73
N ILE A 35 9.54 -28.35 -0.09
CA ILE A 35 8.53 -28.80 -1.05
C ILE A 35 9.07 -29.82 -2.07
N MET A 36 10.37 -29.72 -2.41
CA MET A 36 11.05 -30.62 -3.34
C MET A 36 11.80 -31.77 -2.66
N SER A 37 11.92 -31.74 -1.33
CA SER A 37 12.76 -32.69 -0.56
C SER A 37 11.98 -33.62 0.36
N ALA A 38 10.70 -33.33 0.64
CA ALA A 38 9.85 -34.13 1.49
C ALA A 38 8.52 -34.50 0.79
N PRO A 39 7.92 -35.65 1.11
CA PRO A 39 6.59 -36.01 0.61
C PRO A 39 5.52 -35.16 1.29
N HIS A 40 4.69 -34.48 0.49
CA HIS A 40 3.59 -33.65 0.95
C HIS A 40 2.24 -34.14 0.41
N ALA A 41 1.14 -33.70 1.02
CA ALA A 41 -0.20 -33.99 0.49
C ALA A 41 -0.43 -33.28 -0.86
N PRO A 42 -1.25 -33.82 -1.78
CA PRO A 42 -1.51 -33.19 -3.09
C PRO A 42 -1.96 -31.72 -3.04
N LEU A 43 -2.71 -31.34 -2.00
CA LEU A 43 -3.17 -29.96 -1.80
C LEU A 43 -2.02 -28.98 -1.51
N VAL A 44 -0.94 -29.44 -0.86
CA VAL A 44 0.25 -28.64 -0.57
C VAL A 44 0.97 -28.29 -1.87
N TYR A 45 1.11 -29.25 -2.78
CA TYR A 45 1.68 -29.00 -4.12
C TYR A 45 0.81 -28.07 -4.97
N ALA A 46 -0.52 -28.21 -4.89
CA ALA A 46 -1.44 -27.32 -5.60
C ALA A 46 -1.36 -25.88 -5.06
N TRP A 47 -1.30 -25.70 -3.74
CA TRP A 47 -1.11 -24.38 -3.13
C TRP A 47 0.26 -23.80 -3.48
N TRP A 48 1.33 -24.59 -3.37
CA TRP A 48 2.67 -24.17 -3.78
C TRP A 48 2.67 -23.71 -5.24
N PHE A 49 2.09 -24.48 -6.16
CA PHE A 49 1.99 -24.08 -7.56
C PHE A 49 1.28 -22.74 -7.71
N TYR A 50 0.16 -22.53 -7.01
CA TYR A 50 -0.56 -21.25 -7.07
C TYR A 50 0.23 -20.06 -6.49
N ALA A 51 0.90 -20.27 -5.36
CA ALA A 51 1.60 -19.21 -4.62
C ALA A 51 3.02 -18.90 -5.14
N ALA A 52 3.70 -19.88 -5.72
CA ALA A 52 5.09 -19.79 -6.14
C ALA A 52 5.32 -18.87 -7.35
N PHE A 53 4.26 -18.51 -8.09
CA PHE A 53 4.37 -17.55 -9.19
C PHE A 53 4.64 -16.10 -8.73
N GLU A 54 4.72 -15.85 -7.42
CA GLU A 54 5.02 -14.54 -6.81
C GLU A 54 4.19 -13.39 -7.39
N LEU A 55 2.95 -13.67 -7.83
CA LEU A 55 2.07 -12.72 -8.52
C LEU A 55 1.60 -11.54 -7.64
N GLY A 56 2.02 -11.51 -6.37
CA GLY A 56 1.66 -10.47 -5.42
C GLY A 56 2.11 -9.08 -5.87
N HIS A 57 3.33 -8.95 -6.39
CA HIS A 57 3.83 -7.65 -6.86
C HIS A 57 3.09 -7.15 -8.11
N GLN A 58 2.80 -8.04 -9.05
CA GLN A 58 2.07 -7.75 -10.28
C GLN A 58 0.62 -7.35 -9.97
N ALA A 59 -0.02 -8.02 -9.01
CA ALA A 59 -1.33 -7.66 -8.52
C ALA A 59 -1.33 -6.25 -7.89
N VAL A 60 -0.32 -5.92 -7.07
CA VAL A 60 -0.14 -4.57 -6.50
C VAL A 60 0.04 -3.51 -7.60
N VAL A 61 0.81 -3.80 -8.64
CA VAL A 61 0.94 -2.90 -9.80
C VAL A 61 -0.42 -2.66 -10.48
N ALA A 62 -1.21 -3.71 -10.67
CA ALA A 62 -2.57 -3.57 -11.21
C ALA A 62 -3.46 -2.69 -10.31
N PHE A 63 -3.34 -2.81 -8.98
CA PHE A 63 -4.02 -1.91 -8.04
C PHE A 63 -3.60 -0.45 -8.23
N PHE A 64 -2.31 -0.17 -8.40
CA PHE A 64 -1.83 1.19 -8.66
C PHE A 64 -2.41 1.77 -9.93
N VAL A 65 -2.37 1.04 -11.06
CA VAL A 65 -2.94 1.51 -12.33
C VAL A 65 -4.44 1.76 -12.21
N MET A 66 -5.18 0.83 -11.62
CA MET A 66 -6.63 0.98 -11.43
C MET A 66 -6.99 2.13 -10.48
N SER A 67 -6.20 2.33 -9.43
CA SER A 67 -6.37 3.43 -8.47
C SER A 67 -6.11 4.77 -9.14
N GLY A 68 -5.01 4.87 -9.89
CA GLY A 68 -4.64 6.00 -10.72
C GLY A 68 -5.72 6.42 -11.70
N TYR A 69 -6.20 5.48 -12.50
CA TYR A 69 -7.27 5.71 -13.46
C TYR A 69 -8.55 6.27 -12.80
N LEU A 70 -9.01 5.67 -11.70
CA LEU A 70 -10.25 6.11 -11.04
C LEU A 70 -10.08 7.43 -10.30
N VAL A 71 -9.01 7.58 -9.52
CA VAL A 71 -8.80 8.73 -8.65
C VAL A 71 -8.28 9.91 -9.46
N GLY A 72 -7.26 9.70 -10.29
CA GLY A 72 -6.70 10.71 -11.17
C GLY A 72 -7.71 11.20 -12.21
N GLY A 73 -8.44 10.27 -12.83
CA GLY A 73 -9.53 10.59 -13.76
C GLY A 73 -10.62 11.46 -13.12
N ALA A 74 -11.00 11.18 -11.87
CA ALA A 74 -11.95 12.00 -11.13
C ALA A 74 -11.42 13.40 -10.85
N VAL A 75 -10.15 13.55 -10.43
CA VAL A 75 -9.52 14.87 -10.22
C VAL A 75 -9.49 15.68 -11.51
N LEU A 76 -9.06 15.07 -12.62
CA LEU A 76 -9.03 15.72 -13.94
C LEU A 76 -10.44 16.16 -14.39
N ALA A 77 -11.47 15.37 -14.11
CA ALA A 77 -12.85 15.74 -14.41
C ALA A 77 -13.33 16.97 -13.61
N HIS A 78 -12.98 17.08 -12.32
CA HIS A 78 -13.29 18.26 -11.50
C HIS A 78 -12.55 19.51 -11.97
N LEU A 79 -11.27 19.36 -12.35
CA LEU A 79 -10.46 20.44 -12.91
C LEU A 79 -11.08 21.01 -14.19
N ARG A 80 -11.53 20.15 -15.10
CA ARG A 80 -12.21 20.57 -16.35
C ARG A 80 -13.50 21.35 -16.09
N LYS A 81 -14.19 21.05 -14.97
CA LYS A 81 -15.42 21.73 -14.56
C LYS A 81 -15.17 22.96 -13.67
N ASN A 82 -13.92 23.32 -13.36
CA ASN A 82 -13.54 24.35 -12.39
C ASN A 82 -14.24 24.20 -11.02
N GLN A 83 -14.46 22.96 -10.58
CA GLN A 83 -15.12 22.67 -9.31
C GLN A 83 -14.10 22.52 -8.19
N ALA A 84 -14.42 23.07 -7.01
CA ALA A 84 -13.61 22.86 -5.82
C ALA A 84 -13.74 21.40 -5.36
N PHE A 85 -12.64 20.66 -5.37
CA PHE A 85 -12.63 19.23 -5.06
C PHE A 85 -11.74 18.86 -3.86
N LEU A 86 -10.74 19.68 -3.50
CA LEU A 86 -9.70 19.31 -2.52
C LEU A 86 -10.25 18.82 -1.18
N ARG A 87 -11.19 19.56 -0.58
CA ARG A 87 -11.73 19.21 0.75
C ARG A 87 -12.40 17.84 0.74
N GLU A 88 -13.34 17.65 -0.18
CA GLU A 88 -14.07 16.40 -0.31
C GLU A 88 -13.13 15.25 -0.70
N TYR A 89 -12.23 15.51 -1.65
CA TYR A 89 -11.20 14.57 -2.07
C TYR A 89 -10.36 14.07 -0.89
N PHE A 90 -9.80 14.97 -0.09
CA PHE A 90 -8.94 14.59 1.03
C PHE A 90 -9.71 13.85 2.12
N ILE A 91 -10.94 14.26 2.44
CA ILE A 91 -11.79 13.53 3.39
C ILE A 91 -11.98 12.09 2.92
N HIS A 92 -12.43 11.87 1.67
CA HIS A 92 -12.68 10.52 1.17
C HIS A 92 -11.41 9.65 1.10
N ARG A 93 -10.24 10.24 0.78
CA ARG A 93 -8.98 9.47 0.63
C ARG A 93 -8.31 9.20 1.95
N ILE A 94 -8.26 10.18 2.85
CA ILE A 94 -7.71 10.02 4.20
C ILE A 94 -8.58 9.06 4.99
N SER A 95 -9.91 9.24 5.00
CA SER A 95 -10.82 8.34 5.73
C SER A 95 -10.69 6.89 5.25
N ARG A 96 -10.56 6.65 3.94
CA ARG A 96 -10.37 5.30 3.40
C ARG A 96 -9.13 4.60 3.98
N ILE A 97 -8.01 5.30 4.08
CA ILE A 97 -6.74 4.73 4.53
C ILE A 97 -6.68 4.66 6.06
N TYR A 98 -7.06 5.74 6.75
CA TYR A 98 -7.04 5.81 8.20
C TYR A 98 -8.15 5.02 8.90
N LEU A 99 -9.14 4.51 8.15
CA LEU A 99 -10.04 3.48 8.67
C LEU A 99 -9.31 2.16 8.94
N VAL A 100 -8.28 1.84 8.14
CA VAL A 100 -7.62 0.53 8.15
C VAL A 100 -6.23 0.59 8.77
N VAL A 101 -5.41 1.59 8.44
CA VAL A 101 -3.98 1.64 8.85
C VAL A 101 -3.80 1.63 10.37
N PRO A 102 -4.46 2.52 11.16
CA PRO A 102 -4.33 2.51 12.60
C PRO A 102 -4.80 1.19 13.22
N ALA A 103 -5.89 0.62 12.70
CA ALA A 103 -6.40 -0.67 13.16
C ALA A 103 -5.39 -1.79 12.88
N ALA A 104 -4.84 -1.87 11.67
CA ALA A 104 -3.86 -2.87 11.27
C ALA A 104 -2.55 -2.76 12.06
N VAL A 105 -1.99 -1.55 12.19
CA VAL A 105 -0.73 -1.33 12.92
C VAL A 105 -0.90 -1.60 14.43
N THR A 106 -2.03 -1.20 15.02
CA THR A 106 -2.33 -1.47 16.43
C THR A 106 -2.57 -2.96 16.67
N LEU A 107 -3.30 -3.63 15.78
CA LEU A 107 -3.53 -5.06 15.87
C LEU A 107 -2.20 -5.83 15.82
N THR A 108 -1.28 -5.44 14.94
CA THR A 108 0.05 -6.05 14.86
C THR A 108 0.87 -5.81 16.11
N LEU A 109 0.82 -4.61 16.71
CA LEU A 109 1.45 -4.37 18.01
C LEU A 109 0.93 -5.35 19.07
N VAL A 110 -0.39 -5.53 19.15
CA VAL A 110 -1.00 -6.45 20.13
C VAL A 110 -0.61 -7.90 19.83
N LEU A 111 -0.78 -8.35 18.59
CA LEU A 111 -0.50 -9.74 18.20
C LEU A 111 0.98 -10.08 18.30
N ASP A 112 1.89 -9.20 17.89
CA ASP A 112 3.33 -9.45 18.02
C ASP A 112 3.78 -9.44 19.49
N THR A 113 3.16 -8.61 20.34
CA THR A 113 3.47 -8.59 21.78
C THR A 113 3.00 -9.88 22.46
N LEU A 114 1.78 -10.33 22.17
CA LEU A 114 1.25 -11.59 22.67
C LEU A 114 2.00 -12.80 22.09
N GLY A 115 2.34 -12.75 20.81
CA GLY A 115 3.08 -13.80 20.13
C GLY A 115 4.46 -14.01 20.73
N LYS A 116 5.18 -12.92 21.03
CA LYS A 116 6.48 -12.99 21.70
C LYS A 116 6.43 -13.56 23.11
N SER A 117 5.37 -13.27 23.87
CA SER A 117 5.24 -13.77 25.24
C SER A 117 4.75 -15.21 25.28
N MET A 118 3.82 -15.60 24.42
CA MET A 118 3.21 -16.93 24.40
C MET A 118 4.03 -17.96 23.63
N PHE A 119 4.81 -17.54 22.62
CA PHE A 119 5.57 -18.44 21.74
C PHE A 119 7.06 -18.09 21.71
N ALA A 120 7.61 -17.62 22.83
CA ALA A 120 9.04 -17.29 22.95
C ALA A 120 9.96 -18.44 22.49
N ASP A 121 9.59 -19.68 22.84
CA ASP A 121 10.38 -20.88 22.51
C ASP A 121 10.42 -21.22 21.02
N SER A 122 9.55 -20.62 20.20
CA SER A 122 9.52 -20.86 18.75
C SER A 122 10.69 -20.22 18.00
N GLY A 123 11.31 -19.18 18.57
CA GLY A 123 12.39 -18.41 17.93
C GLY A 123 11.99 -17.61 16.69
N VAL A 124 10.71 -17.62 16.27
CA VAL A 124 10.23 -16.96 15.05
C VAL A 124 10.49 -15.45 15.08
N TYR A 125 10.28 -14.82 16.23
CA TYR A 125 10.46 -13.38 16.42
C TYR A 125 11.94 -12.95 16.50
N ASP A 126 12.86 -13.90 16.68
CA ASP A 126 14.30 -13.68 16.75
C ASP A 126 15.01 -13.87 15.41
N TRP A 127 14.25 -14.25 14.36
CA TRP A 127 14.80 -14.41 13.03
C TRP A 127 15.48 -13.11 12.55
N PRO A 128 16.63 -13.20 11.85
CA PRO A 128 17.34 -12.03 11.34
C PRO A 128 16.45 -11.09 10.52
N PHE A 129 15.44 -11.64 9.86
CA PHE A 129 14.44 -10.91 9.08
C PHE A 129 13.63 -9.89 9.89
N PHE A 130 13.38 -10.13 11.19
CA PHE A 130 12.62 -9.20 12.03
C PHE A 130 13.50 -8.30 12.91
N LYS A 131 14.83 -8.39 12.76
CA LYS A 131 15.76 -7.61 13.56
C LYS A 131 15.55 -6.11 13.34
N GLY A 132 15.19 -5.39 14.40
CA GLY A 132 14.97 -3.94 14.37
C GLY A 132 13.53 -3.53 14.00
N HIS A 133 12.66 -4.45 13.58
CA HIS A 133 11.30 -4.14 13.13
C HIS A 133 10.32 -3.79 14.27
N PHE A 134 10.66 -4.10 15.53
CA PHE A 134 9.79 -3.86 16.69
C PHE A 134 10.02 -2.53 17.41
N SER A 135 10.67 -1.57 16.75
CA SER A 135 10.90 -0.23 17.29
C SER A 135 9.62 0.60 17.31
N MET A 136 9.37 1.34 18.39
CA MET A 136 8.25 2.29 18.47
C MET A 136 8.34 3.41 17.43
N LEU A 137 9.56 3.74 16.96
CA LEU A 137 9.72 4.67 15.83
C LEU A 137 8.98 4.14 14.59
N LEU A 138 9.14 2.84 14.29
CA LEU A 138 8.51 2.22 13.13
C LEU A 138 7.00 2.15 13.28
N PHE A 139 6.48 2.01 14.50
CA PHE A 139 5.04 2.09 14.77
C PHE A 139 4.48 3.46 14.37
N PHE A 140 5.10 4.55 14.81
CA PHE A 140 4.66 5.90 14.47
C PHE A 140 4.86 6.25 13.00
N THR A 141 5.98 5.86 12.39
CA THR A 141 6.19 6.07 10.95
C THR A 141 5.21 5.27 10.10
N SER A 142 4.78 4.08 10.58
CA SER A 142 3.73 3.29 9.92
C SER A 142 2.36 3.99 9.97
N LEU A 143 2.02 4.65 11.09
CA LEU A 143 0.81 5.48 11.20
C LEU A 143 0.84 6.72 10.28
N LEU A 144 2.04 7.19 9.93
CA LEU A 144 2.26 8.26 8.97
C LEU A 144 2.38 7.75 7.52
N ASN A 145 2.17 6.44 7.28
CA ASN A 145 2.28 5.82 5.96
C ASN A 145 3.67 6.01 5.33
N LEU A 146 4.75 5.85 6.09
CA LEU A 146 6.14 5.97 5.59
C LEU A 146 6.89 4.64 5.47
N GLN A 147 6.26 3.54 5.89
CA GLN A 147 6.79 2.18 5.79
C GLN A 147 7.02 1.79 4.32
N GLY A 148 8.19 1.25 4.01
CA GLY A 148 8.61 0.88 2.66
C GLY A 148 8.90 2.05 1.72
N ILE A 149 8.85 3.29 2.23
CA ILE A 149 9.31 4.49 1.52
C ILE A 149 10.59 5.00 2.17
N ALA A 150 10.48 5.55 3.39
CA ALA A 150 11.60 6.15 4.12
C ALA A 150 12.05 5.33 5.34
N PHE A 151 11.15 4.49 5.86
CA PHE A 151 11.39 3.64 7.01
C PHE A 151 10.97 2.21 6.69
N ASP A 152 11.50 1.26 7.45
CA ASP A 152 10.98 -0.11 7.44
C ASP A 152 9.57 -0.19 8.05
N TYR A 153 8.93 -1.34 7.87
CA TYR A 153 7.64 -1.64 8.46
C TYR A 153 7.76 -2.04 9.93
N PHE A 154 6.72 -1.74 10.71
CA PHE A 154 6.61 -2.16 12.10
C PHE A 154 6.20 -3.62 12.22
N GLY A 155 6.92 -4.36 13.07
CA GLY A 155 6.60 -5.73 13.45
C GLY A 155 6.56 -6.68 12.26
N THR A 156 5.51 -7.50 12.19
CA THR A 156 5.28 -8.47 11.12
C THR A 156 4.54 -7.91 9.89
N ASN A 157 4.26 -6.60 9.84
CA ASN A 157 3.47 -5.95 8.78
C ASN A 157 4.26 -5.56 7.51
N GLY A 158 5.07 -6.47 6.98
CA GLY A 158 5.78 -6.30 5.70
C GLY A 158 4.94 -5.73 4.54
N PRO A 159 3.68 -6.16 4.32
CA PRO A 159 2.93 -5.82 3.10
C PRO A 159 2.39 -4.38 3.04
N LEU A 160 2.49 -3.62 4.15
CA LEU A 160 1.88 -2.30 4.27
C LEU A 160 2.56 -1.21 3.40
N TRP A 161 3.70 -1.50 2.76
CA TRP A 161 4.43 -0.55 1.92
C TRP A 161 3.61 -0.05 0.72
N SER A 162 2.76 -0.90 0.14
CA SER A 162 1.98 -0.54 -1.05
C SER A 162 0.87 0.47 -0.71
N LEU A 163 0.25 0.32 0.47
CA LEU A 163 -0.73 1.24 1.00
C LEU A 163 -0.10 2.58 1.40
N ALA A 164 1.12 2.55 1.93
CA ALA A 164 1.90 3.76 2.21
C ALA A 164 2.16 4.58 0.95
N CYS A 165 2.58 3.90 -0.12
CA CYS A 165 2.74 4.51 -1.43
C CYS A 165 1.43 5.13 -1.93
N GLU A 166 0.32 4.38 -1.90
CA GLU A 166 -0.99 4.87 -2.34
C GLU A 166 -1.45 6.12 -1.56
N PHE A 167 -1.22 6.17 -0.24
CA PHE A 167 -1.51 7.35 0.57
C PHE A 167 -0.81 8.60 0.04
N TRP A 168 0.50 8.51 -0.18
CA TRP A 168 1.29 9.64 -0.65
C TRP A 168 1.03 9.97 -2.12
N TYR A 169 0.63 9.02 -2.96
CA TYR A 169 0.13 9.31 -4.31
C TYR A 169 -1.14 10.16 -4.24
N TYR A 170 -2.08 9.80 -3.35
CA TYR A 170 -3.29 10.57 -3.15
C TYR A 170 -3.02 11.99 -2.64
N VAL A 171 -1.98 12.19 -1.84
CA VAL A 171 -1.60 13.53 -1.35
C VAL A 171 -0.90 14.35 -2.42
N THR A 172 0.12 13.78 -3.07
CA THR A 172 0.99 14.52 -3.99
C THR A 172 0.31 14.84 -5.31
N PHE A 173 -0.48 13.94 -5.87
CA PHE A 173 -1.10 14.14 -7.18
C PHE A 173 -2.01 15.37 -7.30
N PRO A 174 -3.05 15.57 -6.45
CA PRO A 174 -3.90 16.74 -6.55
C PRO A 174 -3.10 18.03 -6.34
N LEU A 175 -2.07 18.01 -5.49
CA LEU A 175 -1.17 19.14 -5.25
C LEU A 175 -0.38 19.52 -6.50
N LEU A 176 0.16 18.52 -7.23
CA LEU A 176 0.86 18.74 -8.49
C LEU A 176 -0.06 19.30 -9.60
N LEU A 177 -1.36 19.01 -9.54
CA LEU A 177 -2.34 19.51 -10.50
C LEU A 177 -2.97 20.87 -10.12
N LEU A 178 -2.69 21.39 -8.92
CA LEU A 178 -3.25 22.67 -8.48
C LEU A 178 -2.95 23.88 -9.38
N PRO A 179 -1.82 23.97 -10.11
CA PRO A 179 -1.62 25.03 -11.09
C PRO A 179 -2.73 25.09 -12.16
N PHE A 180 -3.43 23.99 -12.44
CA PHE A 180 -4.53 23.93 -13.40
C PHE A 180 -5.90 24.25 -12.79
N ALA A 181 -6.00 24.30 -11.46
CA ALA A 181 -7.25 24.49 -10.74
C ALA A 181 -7.58 25.99 -10.57
N ARG A 182 -8.13 26.62 -11.63
CA ARG A 182 -8.37 28.08 -11.70
C ARG A 182 -9.35 28.62 -10.67
N ASN A 183 -10.15 27.75 -10.08
CA ASN A 183 -11.11 28.04 -9.02
C ASN A 183 -10.47 28.26 -7.64
N TYR A 184 -9.16 28.05 -7.48
CA TYR A 184 -8.44 28.31 -6.24
C TYR A 184 -7.61 29.60 -6.31
N PRO A 185 -7.38 30.28 -5.17
CA PRO A 185 -6.50 31.45 -5.11
C PRO A 185 -5.09 31.16 -5.62
N LEU A 186 -4.45 32.15 -6.25
CA LEU A 186 -3.11 32.00 -6.85
C LEU A 186 -2.06 31.49 -5.84
N ALA A 187 -2.10 31.99 -4.60
CA ALA A 187 -1.22 31.53 -3.52
C ALA A 187 -1.39 30.04 -3.19
N MET A 188 -2.64 29.55 -3.17
CA MET A 188 -2.93 28.14 -2.91
C MET A 188 -2.47 27.25 -4.06
N ARG A 189 -2.60 27.73 -5.31
CA ARG A 189 -2.20 26.98 -6.50
C ARG A 189 -0.69 26.73 -6.51
N TRP A 190 0.09 27.78 -6.36
CA TRP A 190 1.56 27.68 -6.39
C TRP A 190 2.14 27.15 -5.10
N GLY A 191 1.59 27.52 -3.94
CA GLY A 191 2.01 26.98 -2.65
C GLY A 191 1.74 25.47 -2.56
N GLY A 192 0.56 25.03 -3.01
CA GLY A 192 0.23 23.61 -3.09
C GLY A 192 1.11 22.86 -4.09
N PHE A 193 1.36 23.44 -5.27
CA PHE A 193 2.29 22.85 -6.25
C PHE A 193 3.71 22.69 -5.70
N ALA A 194 4.26 23.74 -5.09
CA ALA A 194 5.59 23.71 -4.48
C ALA A 194 5.68 22.65 -3.38
N LEU A 195 4.64 22.54 -2.54
CA LEU A 195 4.54 21.47 -1.53
C LEU A 195 4.50 20.08 -2.18
N GLY A 196 3.69 19.90 -3.24
CA GLY A 196 3.60 18.65 -3.97
C GLY A 196 4.95 18.22 -4.56
N VAL A 197 5.68 19.13 -5.20
CA VAL A 197 7.02 18.88 -5.74
C VAL A 197 8.01 18.53 -4.63
N ALA A 198 8.01 19.29 -3.52
CA ALA A 198 8.90 19.02 -2.39
C ALA A 198 8.64 17.64 -1.77
N LEU A 199 7.37 17.24 -1.63
CA LEU A 199 7.00 15.92 -1.12
C LEU A 199 7.42 14.80 -2.06
N VAL A 200 7.14 14.91 -3.36
CA VAL A 200 7.56 13.89 -4.34
C VAL A 200 9.07 13.74 -4.34
N GLN A 201 9.81 14.85 -4.29
CA GLN A 201 11.27 14.82 -4.22
C GLN A 201 11.75 14.12 -2.93
N ALA A 202 11.20 14.49 -1.78
CA ALA A 202 11.58 13.91 -0.49
C ALA A 202 11.24 12.42 -0.39
N LEU A 203 10.12 11.97 -0.98
CA LEU A 203 9.70 10.57 -0.96
C LEU A 203 10.38 9.72 -2.03
N SER A 204 10.96 10.34 -3.06
CA SER A 204 11.72 9.66 -4.12
C SER A 204 13.21 9.57 -3.84
N THR A 205 13.73 10.22 -2.79
CA THR A 205 15.17 10.13 -2.44
C THR A 205 15.57 8.76 -1.91
N PRO A 206 14.78 8.04 -1.08
CA PRO A 206 15.15 6.72 -0.66
C PRO A 206 14.92 5.70 -1.80
N PRO A 207 15.75 4.66 -1.92
CA PRO A 207 15.55 3.60 -2.90
C PRO A 207 14.30 2.79 -2.53
N SER A 208 13.16 3.16 -3.11
CA SER A 208 11.86 2.57 -2.82
C SER A 208 11.01 2.41 -4.08
N TRP A 209 9.91 1.67 -3.97
CA TRP A 209 8.94 1.51 -5.05
C TRP A 209 8.10 2.77 -5.30
N PHE A 210 8.28 3.84 -4.51
CA PHE A 210 7.47 5.04 -4.58
C PHE A 210 7.49 5.68 -5.97
N THR A 211 8.65 5.97 -6.53
CA THR A 211 8.74 6.66 -7.83
C THR A 211 8.20 5.79 -8.97
N PHE A 212 8.56 4.50 -9.00
CA PHE A 212 8.07 3.57 -10.01
C PHE A 212 6.54 3.43 -9.94
N GLY A 213 5.99 3.22 -8.75
CA GLY A 213 4.56 3.11 -8.57
C GLY A 213 3.82 4.42 -8.84
N PHE A 214 4.42 5.57 -8.52
CA PHE A 214 3.85 6.89 -8.84
C PHE A 214 3.71 7.10 -10.35
N ILE A 215 4.73 6.72 -11.13
CA ILE A 215 4.69 6.80 -12.60
C ILE A 215 3.57 5.93 -13.18
N LEU A 216 3.35 4.74 -12.62
CA LEU A 216 2.28 3.85 -13.07
C LEU A 216 0.89 4.30 -12.63
N TRP A 217 0.82 5.01 -11.51
CA TRP A 217 -0.42 5.48 -10.92
C TRP A 217 -0.88 6.83 -11.53
N ALA A 218 0.03 7.73 -11.89
CA ALA A 218 -0.30 9.08 -12.40
C ALA A 218 -0.68 9.08 -13.90
#